data_AF-A0A223P5X1-F1
#
_entry.id   AF-A0A223P5X1-F1
#
_cell.length_a   1.000
_cell.length_b   1.000
_cell.length_c   1.000
_cell.angle_alpha   90.00
_cell.angle_beta   90.00
_cell.angle_gamma   90.00
#
_symmetry.space_group_name_H-M   'P 1'
#
loop_
_entity.id
_entity.type
_entity.pdbx_description
1 polymer ?
#
loop_
_entity_poly.entity_id
_entity_poly.type
_entity_poly.pdbx_seq_one_letter_code
_entity_poly.pdbx_strand_id
1 'polypeptide(L)'
;MRPTTKSVFRTMSMLGVAAVIGVTGATFTTCGVGLAHGTGTWCAALPLMWFIGFPLAIIAALIVGLPLALLFWKFRLTRWWQYGIAGFICAIPLWIELAQPFTSVRWVQSGFYDALNYLGSGLASGLAYWWICRRVGLRDGTAEITPKSNQPA
;
A
#
# COMPACT_ATOMS: atom_id res chain seq x y z
N MET A 1 25.02 -4.30 -2.71
CA MET A 1 24.38 -5.49 -3.30
C MET A 1 23.63 -5.06 -4.55
N ARG A 2 23.92 -5.66 -5.72
CA ARG A 2 23.10 -5.47 -6.93
C ARG A 2 21.84 -6.33 -6.79
N PRO A 3 20.62 -5.78 -6.97
CA PRO A 3 19.41 -6.58 -6.90
C PRO A 3 19.38 -7.57 -8.08
N THR A 4 19.07 -8.84 -7.79
CA THR A 4 18.88 -9.85 -8.85
C THR A 4 17.50 -9.66 -9.49
N THR A 5 17.36 -10.01 -10.78
CA THR A 5 16.07 -9.92 -11.50
C THR A 5 14.94 -10.65 -10.78
N LYS A 6 15.24 -11.81 -10.19
CA LYS A 6 14.29 -12.58 -9.37
C LYS A 6 13.83 -11.81 -8.13
N SER A 7 14.74 -11.08 -7.47
CA SER A 7 14.40 -10.26 -6.31
C SER A 7 13.52 -9.08 -6.70
N VAL A 8 13.83 -8.41 -7.81
CA VAL A 8 13.04 -7.28 -8.34
C VAL A 8 11.63 -7.75 -8.67
N PHE A 9 11.49 -8.84 -9.44
CA PHE A 9 10.18 -9.39 -9.80
C PHE A 9 9.34 -9.72 -8.56
N ARG A 10 9.93 -10.39 -7.56
CA ARG A 10 9.26 -10.69 -6.29
C ARG A 10 8.77 -9.42 -5.58
N THR A 11 9.59 -8.37 -5.58
CA THR A 11 9.25 -7.07 -4.97
C THR A 11 8.05 -6.44 -5.66
N MET A 12 8.05 -6.44 -7.00
CA MET A 12 6.95 -5.91 -7.80
C MET A 12 5.64 -6.67 -7.52
N SER A 13 5.68 -8.00 -7.45
CA SER A 13 4.50 -8.81 -7.09
C SER A 13 3.99 -8.49 -5.69
N MET A 14 4.88 -8.36 -4.71
CA MET A 14 4.52 -8.01 -3.32
C MET A 14 3.90 -6.62 -3.22
N LEU A 15 4.45 -5.64 -3.94
CA LEU A 15 3.89 -4.29 -4.01
C LEU A 15 2.49 -4.29 -4.64
N GLY A 16 2.30 -5.05 -5.71
CA GLY A 16 0.99 -5.20 -6.35
C GLY A 16 -0.07 -5.77 -5.40
N VAL A 17 0.26 -6.86 -4.70
CA VAL A 17 -0.64 -7.47 -3.69
C VAL A 17 -0.92 -6.49 -2.54
N ALA A 18 0.10 -5.80 -2.04
CA ALA A 18 -0.05 -4.82 -0.98
C ALA A 18 -0.95 -3.65 -1.37
N ALA A 19 -0.84 -3.16 -2.61
CA ALA A 19 -1.71 -2.11 -3.15
C ALA A 19 -3.17 -2.54 -3.18
N VAL A 20 -3.46 -3.75 -3.65
CA VAL A 20 -4.83 -4.31 -3.66
C VAL A 20 -5.39 -4.42 -2.24
N ILE A 21 -4.60 -4.95 -1.29
CA ILE A 21 -5.01 -5.05 0.12
C ILE A 21 -5.29 -3.66 0.69
N GLY A 22 -4.43 -2.68 0.43
CA GLY A 22 -4.59 -1.32 0.95
C GLY A 22 -5.86 -0.63 0.42
N VAL A 23 -6.08 -0.67 -0.90
CA VAL A 23 -7.30 -0.11 -1.53
C VAL A 23 -8.54 -0.80 -0.99
N THR A 24 -8.54 -2.13 -0.94
CA THR A 24 -9.67 -2.92 -0.44
C THR A 24 -9.98 -2.58 1.01
N GLY A 25 -8.95 -2.56 1.87
CA GLY A 25 -9.08 -2.26 3.29
C GLY A 25 -9.61 -0.85 3.56
N ALA A 26 -9.04 0.18 2.91
CA ALA A 26 -9.50 1.56 3.05
C ALA A 26 -10.91 1.77 2.50
N THR A 27 -11.25 1.06 1.43
CA THR A 27 -12.60 1.11 0.87
C THR A 27 -13.62 0.48 1.83
N PHE A 28 -13.32 -0.67 2.43
CA PHE A 28 -14.22 -1.28 3.42
C PHE A 28 -14.38 -0.42 4.68
N THR A 29 -13.31 0.20 5.17
CA THR A 29 -13.39 1.07 6.35
C THR A 29 -14.20 2.33 6.05
N THR A 30 -13.97 2.99 4.91
CA THR A 30 -14.76 4.16 4.51
C THR A 30 -16.24 3.80 4.31
N CYS A 31 -16.52 2.63 3.75
CA CYS A 31 -17.88 2.11 3.66
C CYS A 31 -18.53 1.86 5.02
N GLY A 32 -17.83 1.20 5.95
CA GLY A 32 -18.32 0.95 7.30
C GLY A 32 -18.60 2.26 8.05
N VAL A 33 -17.72 3.25 7.92
CA VAL A 33 -17.91 4.59 8.51
C VAL A 33 -19.10 5.29 7.86
N GLY A 34 -19.24 5.26 6.52
CA GLY A 34 -20.37 5.87 5.83
C GLY A 34 -21.71 5.25 6.21
N LEU A 35 -21.76 3.92 6.34
CA LEU A 35 -22.96 3.21 6.80
C LEU A 35 -23.36 3.64 8.22
N ALA A 36 -22.39 3.78 9.13
CA ALA A 36 -22.63 4.24 10.50
C ALA A 36 -23.16 5.68 10.57
N HIS A 37 -22.80 6.53 9.60
CA HIS A 37 -23.30 7.91 9.49
C HIS A 37 -24.57 8.05 8.65
N GLY A 38 -25.17 6.95 8.19
CA GLY A 38 -26.38 6.97 7.37
C GLY A 38 -26.16 7.40 5.91
N THR A 39 -24.92 7.50 5.46
CA THR A 39 -24.55 7.90 4.08
C THR A 39 -24.28 6.69 3.19
N GLY A 40 -25.06 5.61 3.31
CA GLY A 40 -24.80 4.29 2.72
C GLY A 40 -24.69 4.20 1.18
N THR A 41 -24.87 5.30 0.44
CA THR A 41 -24.80 5.35 -1.03
C THR A 41 -23.41 5.03 -1.59
N TRP A 42 -22.34 5.23 -0.81
CA TRP A 42 -20.96 5.01 -1.28
C TRP A 42 -20.60 3.54 -1.51
N CYS A 43 -21.34 2.61 -0.92
CA CYS A 43 -21.01 1.18 -0.99
C CYS A 43 -21.65 0.45 -2.18
N ALA A 44 -22.64 1.04 -2.83
CA ALA A 44 -23.28 0.43 -3.99
C ALA A 44 -22.39 0.44 -5.24
N ALA A 45 -21.48 1.42 -5.35
CA ALA A 45 -20.58 1.59 -6.50
C ALA A 45 -19.22 0.88 -6.36
N LEU A 46 -19.01 0.11 -5.29
CA LEU A 46 -17.74 -0.55 -4.96
C LEU A 46 -17.12 -1.38 -6.10
N PRO A 47 -17.87 -2.27 -6.78
CA PRO A 47 -17.24 -3.18 -7.75
C PRO A 47 -16.68 -2.41 -8.95
N LEU A 48 -17.39 -1.37 -9.40
CA LEU A 48 -16.98 -0.58 -10.57
C LEU A 48 -15.74 0.27 -10.25
N MET A 49 -15.69 0.86 -9.05
CA MET A 49 -14.56 1.67 -8.61
C MET A 49 -13.27 0.84 -8.47
N TRP A 50 -13.37 -0.44 -8.10
CA TRP A 50 -12.21 -1.34 -7.98
C TRP A 50 -11.57 -1.69 -9.32
N PHE A 51 -12.36 -1.80 -10.40
CA PHE A 51 -11.83 -2.06 -11.75
C PHE A 51 -10.86 -0.98 -12.23
N ILE A 52 -11.09 0.27 -11.83
CA ILE A 52 -10.22 1.41 -12.19
C ILE A 52 -9.18 1.65 -11.09
N GLY A 53 -9.59 1.52 -9.82
CA GLY A 53 -8.75 1.80 -8.67
C GLY A 53 -7.57 0.83 -8.50
N PHE A 54 -7.76 -0.48 -8.71
CA PHE A 54 -6.67 -1.45 -8.55
C PHE A 54 -5.55 -1.27 -9.57
N PRO A 55 -5.80 -1.16 -10.90
CA PRO A 55 -4.73 -0.90 -11.85
C PRO A 55 -3.97 0.38 -11.54
N LEU A 56 -4.68 1.46 -11.21
CA LEU A 56 -4.07 2.75 -10.87
C LEU A 56 -3.18 2.65 -9.62
N ALA A 57 -3.67 1.99 -8.58
CA ALA A 57 -2.91 1.77 -7.34
C ALA A 57 -1.68 0.89 -7.56
N ILE A 58 -1.77 -0.16 -8.37
CA ILE A 58 -0.64 -1.03 -8.71
C ILE A 58 0.41 -0.23 -9.50
N ILE A 59 0.00 0.54 -10.51
CA ILE A 59 0.91 1.39 -11.29
C ILE A 59 1.63 2.39 -10.37
N ALA A 60 0.89 3.09 -9.49
CA ALA A 60 1.48 4.02 -8.53
C ALA A 60 2.46 3.33 -7.57
N ALA A 61 2.11 2.13 -7.07
CA ALA A 61 2.97 1.33 -6.21
C ALA A 61 4.24 0.86 -6.92
N LEU A 62 4.19 0.58 -8.22
CA LEU A 62 5.37 0.19 -8.99
C LEU A 62 6.27 1.40 -9.33
N ILE A 63 5.69 2.52 -9.73
CA ILE A 63 6.45 3.72 -10.10
C ILE A 63 7.12 4.34 -8.87
N VAL A 64 6.39 4.48 -7.77
CA VAL A 64 6.86 5.19 -6.56
C VAL A 64 7.31 4.21 -5.47
N GLY A 65 6.59 3.12 -5.26
CA GLY A 65 6.87 2.16 -4.20
C GLY A 65 8.11 1.30 -4.46
N LEU A 66 8.40 0.93 -5.71
CA LEU A 66 9.60 0.16 -6.05
C LEU A 66 10.92 0.90 -5.72
N PRO A 67 11.16 2.15 -6.17
CA PRO A 67 12.37 2.87 -5.80
C PRO A 67 12.46 3.10 -4.29
N LEU A 68 11.31 3.33 -3.63
CA LEU A 68 11.27 3.51 -2.18
C LEU A 68 11.58 2.22 -1.41
N ALA A 69 11.10 1.06 -1.87
CA ALA A 69 11.43 -0.24 -1.31
C ALA A 69 12.94 -0.54 -1.42
N LEU A 70 13.54 -0.21 -2.58
CA LEU A 70 15.00 -0.34 -2.78
C LEU A 70 15.78 0.61 -1.85
N LEU A 71 15.28 1.83 -1.65
CA LEU A 71 15.85 2.81 -0.71
C LEU A 71 15.81 2.26 0.73
N PHE A 72 14.67 1.69 1.14
CA PHE A 72 14.47 1.13 2.46
C PHE A 72 15.40 -0.06 2.73
N TRP A 73 15.63 -0.91 1.72
CA TRP A 73 16.63 -1.95 1.79
C TRP A 73 18.06 -1.40 1.89
N LYS A 74 18.39 -0.36 1.12
CA LYS A 74 19.70 0.29 1.17
C LYS A 74 20.01 0.86 2.56
N PHE A 75 19.01 1.47 3.22
CA PHE A 75 19.15 2.07 4.55
C PHE A 75 18.76 1.13 5.71
N ARG A 76 18.43 -0.13 5.43
CA ARG A 76 18.01 -1.12 6.43
C ARG A 76 16.84 -0.62 7.31
N LEU A 77 15.87 0.04 6.69
CA LEU A 77 14.65 0.49 7.36
C LEU A 77 13.70 -0.70 7.53
N THR A 78 13.48 -1.12 8.78
CA THR A 78 12.74 -2.36 9.10
C THR A 78 11.52 -2.14 9.99
N ARG A 79 11.26 -0.90 10.43
CA ARG A 79 10.17 -0.58 11.37
C ARG A 79 8.87 -0.39 10.60
N TRP A 80 7.79 -1.00 11.07
CA TRP A 80 6.47 -0.99 10.41
C TRP A 80 5.96 0.43 10.11
N TRP A 81 6.15 1.36 11.04
CA TRP A 81 5.67 2.74 10.90
C TRP A 81 6.36 3.48 9.75
N GLN A 82 7.62 3.15 9.42
CA GLN A 82 8.34 3.78 8.31
C GLN A 82 7.67 3.46 6.98
N TYR A 83 7.22 2.21 6.80
CA TYR A 83 6.51 1.78 5.60
C TYR A 83 5.10 2.37 5.53
N GLY A 84 4.41 2.48 6.68
CA GLY A 84 3.12 3.17 6.75
C GLY A 84 3.23 4.63 6.35
N ILE A 85 4.17 5.38 6.93
CA ILE A 85 4.40 6.80 6.59
C ILE A 85 4.81 6.96 5.13
N ALA A 86 5.71 6.10 4.62
CA ALA A 86 6.07 6.08 3.22
C ALA A 86 4.86 5.92 2.30
N GLY A 87 4.02 4.91 2.56
CA GLY A 87 2.80 4.66 1.80
C GLY A 87 1.83 5.83 1.85
N PHE A 88 1.66 6.45 3.03
CA PHE A 88 0.85 7.66 3.21
C PHE A 88 1.38 8.83 2.36
N ILE A 89 2.69 9.11 2.42
CA ILE A 89 3.32 10.19 1.65
C ILE A 89 3.19 9.94 0.14
N CYS A 90 3.39 8.69 -0.30
CA CYS A 90 3.23 8.32 -1.71
C CYS A 90 1.82 8.51 -2.24
N ALA A 91 0.80 8.49 -1.37
CA ALA A 91 -0.59 8.72 -1.75
C ALA A 91 -0.97 10.21 -1.82
N ILE A 92 -0.14 11.13 -1.29
CA ILE A 92 -0.44 12.56 -1.28
C ILE A 92 -0.67 13.14 -2.68
N PRO A 93 0.16 12.88 -3.71
CA PRO A 93 -0.06 13.43 -5.04
C PRO A 93 -1.40 12.97 -5.64
N LEU A 94 -1.72 11.68 -5.49
CA LEU A 94 -3.01 11.13 -5.95
C LEU A 94 -4.19 11.74 -5.20
N TRP A 95 -4.06 11.94 -3.89
CA TRP A 95 -5.08 12.61 -3.09
C TRP A 95 -5.29 14.06 -3.53
N ILE A 96 -4.22 14.83 -3.77
CA ILE A 96 -4.31 16.22 -4.22
C ILE A 96 -5.01 16.31 -5.59
N GLU A 97 -4.59 15.49 -6.55
CA GLU A 97 -5.13 15.52 -7.92
C GLU A 97 -6.59 15.05 -7.99
N LEU A 98 -6.95 13.98 -7.26
CA LEU A 98 -8.27 13.35 -7.39
C LEU A 98 -9.30 13.88 -6.39
N ALA A 99 -8.88 14.25 -5.18
CA ALA A 99 -9.80 14.78 -4.16
C ALA A 99 -9.94 16.31 -4.24
N GLN A 100 -8.99 17.00 -4.90
CA GLN A 100 -8.97 18.46 -5.03
C GLN A 100 -9.28 19.16 -3.69
N PRO A 101 -8.42 18.95 -2.68
CA PRO A 101 -8.70 19.39 -1.33
C PRO A 101 -8.81 20.92 -1.28
N PHE A 102 -9.78 21.42 -0.51
CA PHE A 102 -10.01 22.84 -0.24
C PHE A 102 -10.49 23.70 -1.43
N THR A 103 -10.63 23.14 -2.63
CA THR A 103 -11.02 23.92 -3.83
C THR A 103 -12.33 23.47 -4.47
N SER A 104 -12.82 22.26 -4.17
CA SER A 104 -13.99 21.68 -4.82
C SER A 104 -15.23 21.59 -3.91
N VAL A 105 -16.43 21.69 -4.49
CA VAL A 105 -17.70 21.43 -3.78
C VAL A 105 -17.72 20.00 -3.24
N ARG A 106 -17.12 19.06 -3.99
CA ARG A 106 -16.91 17.67 -3.57
C ARG A 106 -16.16 17.60 -2.25
N TRP A 107 -15.07 18.35 -2.08
CA TRP A 107 -14.29 18.35 -0.84
C TRP A 107 -15.13 18.76 0.38
N VAL A 108 -16.04 19.74 0.24
CA VAL A 108 -16.92 20.17 1.33
C VAL A 108 -17.88 19.06 1.76
N GLN A 109 -18.34 18.23 0.81
CA GLN A 109 -19.32 17.17 1.06
C GLN A 109 -18.68 15.84 1.49
N SER A 110 -17.56 15.46 0.86
CA SER A 110 -16.94 14.13 0.99
C SER A 110 -15.46 14.17 1.33
N GLY A 111 -14.86 15.34 1.59
CA GLY A 111 -13.42 15.49 1.72
C GLY A 111 -12.79 14.61 2.80
N PHE A 112 -13.47 14.41 3.92
CA PHE A 112 -13.04 13.48 4.97
C PHE A 112 -12.97 12.03 4.46
N TYR A 113 -14.02 11.57 3.75
CA TYR A 113 -14.08 10.22 3.19
C TYR A 113 -13.05 10.03 2.07
N ASP A 114 -12.89 11.03 1.20
CA ASP A 114 -11.86 11.02 0.15
C ASP A 114 -10.46 10.94 0.77
N ALA A 115 -10.17 11.74 1.81
CA ALA A 115 -8.89 11.69 2.52
C ALA A 115 -8.64 10.32 3.17
N LEU A 116 -9.63 9.77 3.88
CA LEU A 116 -9.52 8.43 4.45
C LEU A 116 -9.32 7.36 3.38
N ASN A 117 -9.98 7.47 2.24
CA ASN A 117 -9.87 6.49 1.18
C ASN A 117 -8.48 6.55 0.53
N TYR A 118 -8.05 7.71 0.05
CA TYR A 118 -6.77 7.83 -0.66
C TYR A 118 -5.57 7.68 0.28
N LEU A 119 -5.50 8.46 1.36
CA LEU A 119 -4.36 8.45 2.27
C LEU A 119 -4.35 7.18 3.14
N GLY A 120 -5.53 6.70 3.54
CA GLY A 120 -5.67 5.42 4.23
C GLY A 120 -5.28 4.23 3.35
N SER A 121 -5.61 4.25 2.05
CA SER A 121 -5.13 3.23 1.10
C SER A 121 -3.61 3.21 1.04
N GLY A 122 -2.97 4.37 0.98
CA GLY A 122 -1.50 4.49 1.00
C GLY A 122 -0.89 3.91 2.27
N LEU A 123 -1.40 4.34 3.43
CA LEU A 123 -0.97 3.84 4.75
C LEU A 123 -1.12 2.31 4.84
N ALA A 124 -2.32 1.79 4.52
CA ALA A 124 -2.63 0.37 4.58
C ALA A 124 -1.77 -0.45 3.61
N SER A 125 -1.53 0.06 2.39
CA SER A 125 -0.63 -0.58 1.42
C SER A 125 0.80 -0.68 1.95
N GLY A 126 1.32 0.39 2.56
CA GLY A 126 2.66 0.40 3.17
C GLY A 126 2.79 -0.62 4.30
N LEU A 127 1.79 -0.69 5.18
CA LEU A 127 1.73 -1.66 6.28
C LEU A 127 1.60 -3.09 5.77
N ALA A 128 0.75 -3.33 4.76
CA ALA A 128 0.58 -4.63 4.12
C ALA A 128 1.88 -5.10 3.49
N TYR A 129 2.59 -4.22 2.76
CA TYR A 129 3.88 -4.53 2.17
C TYR A 129 4.91 -4.91 3.23
N TRP A 130 5.03 -4.13 4.31
CA TRP A 130 5.93 -4.47 5.44
C TRP A 130 5.60 -5.85 6.03
N TRP A 131 4.32 -6.14 6.24
CA TRP A 131 3.88 -7.41 6.79
C TRP A 131 4.23 -8.59 5.87
N ILE A 132 4.00 -8.44 4.56
CA ILE A 132 4.39 -9.43 3.53
C ILE A 132 5.91 -9.65 3.55
N CYS A 133 6.72 -8.58 3.55
CA CYS A 133 8.17 -8.69 3.62
C CYS A 133 8.63 -9.45 4.88
N ARG A 134 8.00 -9.17 6.03
CA ARG A 134 8.29 -9.87 7.29
C ARG A 134 7.97 -11.36 7.20
N ARG A 135 6.85 -11.74 6.57
CA ARG A 135 6.45 -13.14 6.38
C ARG A 135 7.37 -13.92 5.43
N VAL A 136 7.93 -13.25 4.43
CA VAL A 136 8.83 -13.87 3.43
C VAL A 136 10.30 -13.86 3.87
N GLY A 137 10.61 -13.41 5.10
CA GLY A 137 11.97 -13.42 5.63
C GLY A 137 12.92 -12.43 4.94
N LEU A 138 12.38 -11.37 4.33
CA LEU A 138 13.16 -10.37 3.59
C LEU A 138 13.88 -9.34 4.49
N ARG A 139 13.82 -9.52 5.80
CA ARG A 139 14.07 -8.47 6.78
C ARG A 139 15.54 -8.18 7.04
N ASP A 140 16.40 -9.14 6.72
CA ASP A 140 17.79 -9.09 7.08
C ASP A 140 18.65 -9.27 5.83
N GLY A 141 19.34 -8.19 5.44
CA GLY A 141 20.43 -8.25 4.46
C GLY A 141 21.58 -9.17 4.90
N THR A 142 21.49 -9.72 6.11
CA THR A 142 22.06 -10.99 6.56
C THR A 142 21.07 -12.11 6.23
N ALA A 143 20.95 -12.47 4.95
CA ALA A 143 20.76 -13.88 4.64
C ALA A 143 22.08 -14.55 5.02
N GLU A 144 22.27 -14.72 6.33
CA GLU A 144 23.17 -15.71 6.85
C GLU A 144 22.70 -17.00 6.19
N ILE A 145 23.60 -17.57 5.39
CA ILE A 145 23.50 -18.93 4.90
C ILE A 145 23.35 -19.74 6.18
N THR A 146 22.14 -20.03 6.64
CA THR A 146 21.94 -21.17 7.53
C THR A 146 22.29 -22.35 6.65
N PRO A 147 23.48 -23.00 6.79
CA PRO A 147 23.63 -24.30 6.21
C PRO A 147 22.47 -25.13 6.76
N LYS A 148 21.78 -25.87 5.89
CA LYS A 148 20.95 -26.98 6.35
C LYS A 148 21.89 -27.92 7.08
N SER A 149 22.08 -27.74 8.39
CA SER A 149 22.73 -28.73 9.23
C SER A 149 21.75 -29.90 9.33
N ASN A 150 22.11 -30.97 8.64
CA ASN A 150 21.82 -32.35 8.98
C ASN A 150 20.35 -32.68 9.31
N GLN A 151 19.58 -33.03 8.28
CA GLN A 151 18.55 -34.05 8.47
C GLN A 151 19.26 -35.39 8.71
N PRO A 152 19.09 -36.04 9.88
CA PRO A 152 19.50 -37.43 10.03
C PRO A 152 18.65 -38.32 9.12
N ALA A 153 19.32 -39.31 8.52
CA ALA A 153 18.77 -40.31 7.61
C ALA A 153 17.72 -41.21 8.28
#